data_AF-A0A8I1T2T9-F1
#
_entry.id   AF-A0A8I1T2T9-F1
#
_cell.length_a   1.000
_cell.length_b   1.000
_cell.length_c   1.000
_cell.angle_alpha   90.00
_cell.angle_beta   90.00
_cell.angle_gamma   90.00
#
_symmetry.space_group_name_H-M   'P 1'
#
loop_
_entity.id
_entity.type
_entity.pdbx_description
1 polymer ?
#
loop_
_entity_poly.entity_id
_entity_poly.type
_entity_poly.pdbx_seq_one_letter_code
_entity_poly.pdbx_strand_id
1 'polypeptide(L)' 'MKTAVSIPDELFERADELARTTGKSRSELYRQALAEYVARREPGAITAKLNQIADDLASDRDGFTSEAARSTLTNSEW' A
#
# COMPACT_ATOMS: atom_id res chain seq x y z
N MET A 1 4.07 7.58 16.35
CA MET A 1 3.81 8.98 16.78
C MET A 1 2.38 9.07 17.33
N LYS A 2 2.13 9.89 18.35
CA LYS A 2 0.78 10.11 18.91
C LYS A 2 0.41 11.57 18.72
N THR A 3 -0.75 11.81 18.12
CA THR A 3 -1.25 13.15 17.79
C THR A 3 -2.71 13.23 18.24
N ALA A 4 -3.09 14.34 18.87
CA ALA A 4 -4.48 14.61 19.21
C ALA A 4 -5.15 15.37 18.05
N VAL A 5 -6.35 14.97 17.68
CA VAL A 5 -7.16 15.61 16.64
C VAL A 5 -8.55 15.88 17.19
N SER A 6 -9.15 17.00 16.79
CA SER A 6 -10.55 17.29 17.09
C SER A 6 -11.44 16.74 15.97
N ILE A 7 -12.52 16.07 16.31
CA ILE A 7 -13.52 15.55 15.38
C ILE A 7 -14.93 15.84 15.93
N PRO A 8 -15.96 15.93 15.08
CA PRO A 8 -17.34 16.10 15.55
C PRO A 8 -17.78 14.95 16.46
N ASP A 9 -18.57 15.25 17.49
CA ASP A 9 -19.04 14.26 18.47
C ASP A 9 -19.83 13.12 17.80
N GLU A 10 -20.72 13.44 16.86
CA GLU A 10 -21.48 12.43 16.12
C GLU A 10 -20.59 11.45 15.35
N LEU A 11 -19.45 11.93 14.83
CA LEU A 11 -18.49 11.08 14.12
C LEU A 11 -17.74 10.18 15.11
N PHE A 12 -17.36 10.73 16.26
CA PHE A 12 -16.72 9.97 17.33
C PHE A 12 -17.63 8.83 17.82
N GLU A 13 -18.90 9.11 18.09
CA GLU A 13 -19.87 8.12 18.56
C GLU A 13 -20.05 6.97 17.58
N ARG A 14 -20.25 7.27 16.29
CA ARG A 14 -20.38 6.25 15.23
C ARG A 14 -19.11 5.42 15.08
N ALA A 15 -17.94 6.05 15.17
CA ALA A 15 -16.65 5.35 15.10
C ALA A 15 -16.43 4.43 16.32
N ASP A 16 -16.85 4.87 17.51
CA ASP A 16 -16.75 4.07 18.75
C ASP A 16 -17.69 2.86 18.72
N GLU A 17 -18.91 3.01 18.23
CA GLU A 17 -19.84 1.91 18.01
C GLU A 17 -19.31 0.90 16.98
N LEU A 18 -18.76 1.39 15.87
CA LEU A 18 -18.12 0.54 14.86
C LEU A 18 -16.92 -0.22 15.42
N ALA A 19 -16.09 0.44 16.23
CA ALA A 19 -14.94 -0.20 16.87
C ALA A 19 -15.39 -1.34 17.80
N ARG A 20 -16.45 -1.11 18.62
CA ARG A 20 -17.02 -2.14 19.50
C ARG A 20 -17.58 -3.32 18.72
N THR A 21 -18.41 -3.07 17.71
CA THR A 21 -19.06 -4.13 16.91
C THR A 21 -18.06 -4.96 16.11
N THR A 22 -16.95 -4.36 15.69
CA THR A 22 -15.87 -5.05 14.96
C THR A 22 -14.78 -5.64 15.86
N GLY A 23 -14.88 -5.47 17.18
CA GLY A 23 -13.89 -5.95 18.15
C GLY A 23 -12.52 -5.25 18.06
N LYS A 24 -12.46 -4.05 17.45
CA LYS A 24 -11.23 -3.28 17.27
C LYS A 24 -11.06 -2.23 18.36
N SER A 25 -9.81 -1.90 18.66
CA SER A 25 -9.56 -0.69 19.46
C SER A 25 -9.90 0.56 18.65
N ARG A 26 -10.38 1.63 19.33
CA ARG A 26 -10.59 2.95 18.69
C ARG A 26 -9.36 3.40 17.89
N SER A 27 -8.19 3.28 18.50
CA SER A 27 -6.90 3.64 17.89
C SER A 27 -6.63 2.88 16.59
N GLU A 28 -6.98 1.60 16.53
CA GLU A 28 -6.82 0.77 15.35
C GLU A 28 -7.78 1.14 14.25
N LEU A 29 -9.06 1.37 14.60
CA LEU A 29 -10.07 1.83 13.64
C LEU A 29 -9.64 3.13 12.95
N TYR A 30 -9.23 4.14 13.72
CA TYR A 30 -8.76 5.41 13.16
C TYR A 30 -7.50 5.24 12.30
N ARG A 31 -6.57 4.37 12.70
CA ARG A 31 -5.35 4.09 11.93
C ARG A 31 -5.68 3.46 10.57
N GLN A 32 -6.59 2.50 10.54
CA GLN A 32 -7.05 1.85 9.30
C GLN A 32 -7.76 2.86 8.39
N ALA A 33 -8.66 3.67 8.94
CA ALA A 33 -9.38 4.70 8.18
C ALA A 33 -8.41 5.72 7.55
N LEU A 34 -7.39 6.17 8.29
CA LEU A 34 -6.37 7.08 7.77
C LEU A 34 -5.53 6.43 6.67
N ALA A 35 -5.07 5.19 6.89
CA ALA A 35 -4.29 4.46 5.89
C ALA A 35 -5.07 4.30 4.57
N GLU A 36 -6.34 3.94 4.66
CA GLU A 36 -7.22 3.82 3.50
C GLU A 36 -7.48 5.16 2.83
N TYR A 37 -7.73 6.22 3.61
CA TYR A 37 -7.96 7.56 3.08
C TYR A 37 -6.77 8.08 2.28
N VAL A 38 -5.56 7.89 2.81
CA VAL A 38 -4.30 8.26 2.14
C VAL A 38 -4.11 7.42 0.88
N ALA A 39 -4.22 6.10 0.98
CA ALA A 39 -4.04 5.19 -0.16
C ALA A 39 -4.98 5.50 -1.34
N ARG A 40 -6.23 5.87 -1.06
CA ARG A 40 -7.21 6.26 -2.10
C ARG A 40 -6.87 7.59 -2.80
N ARG A 41 -6.01 8.42 -2.19
CA ARG A 41 -5.70 9.79 -2.65
C ARG A 41 -4.27 9.99 -3.08
N GLU A 42 -3.46 8.94 -3.03
CA GLU A 42 -2.07 8.98 -3.48
C GLU A 42 -2.00 8.43 -4.92
N PRO A 43 -2.10 9.30 -5.95
CA PRO A 43 -1.88 8.89 -7.32
C PRO A 43 -0.48 8.30 -7.44
N GLY A 44 -0.42 7.03 -7.85
CA GLY A 44 0.84 6.30 -7.98
C GLY A 44 1.18 5.38 -6.82
N ALA A 45 0.37 5.25 -5.77
CA ALA A 45 0.63 4.24 -4.72
C ALA A 45 0.68 2.81 -5.27
N ILE A 46 -0.20 2.49 -6.24
CA ILE A 46 -0.17 1.20 -6.97
C ILE A 46 1.12 1.11 -7.80
N THR A 47 1.47 2.15 -8.55
CA THR A 47 2.70 2.18 -9.36
C THR A 47 3.94 2.03 -8.49
N ALA A 48 4.02 2.71 -7.35
CA ALA A 48 5.12 2.62 -6.39
C ALA A 48 5.21 1.22 -5.77
N LYS A 49 4.06 0.61 -5.42
CA LYS A 49 4.01 -0.78 -4.94
C LYS A 49 4.46 -1.77 -6.01
N LEU A 50 4.02 -1.58 -7.26
CA LEU A 50 4.42 -2.41 -8.39
C LEU A 50 5.91 -2.25 -8.71
N ASN A 51 6.44 -1.04 -8.65
CA ASN A 51 7.87 -0.77 -8.81
C ASN A 51 8.67 -1.46 -7.70
N GLN A 52 8.24 -1.36 -6.43
CA GLN A 52 8.91 -2.05 -5.34
C GLN A 52 8.93 -3.57 -5.53
N ILE A 53 7.80 -4.17 -5.95
CA ILE A 53 7.75 -5.60 -6.26
C ILE A 53 8.69 -5.93 -7.43
N ALA A 54 8.70 -5.10 -8.49
CA ALA A 54 9.58 -5.29 -9.63
C ALA A 54 11.07 -5.23 -9.23
N ASP A 55 11.44 -4.31 -8.33
CA ASP A 55 12.79 -4.16 -7.80
C ASP A 55 13.19 -5.37 -6.94
N ASP A 56 12.29 -5.86 -6.07
CA ASP A 56 12.51 -7.06 -5.26
C ASP A 56 12.73 -8.29 -6.17
N LEU A 57 11.91 -8.46 -7.22
CA LEU A 57 12.08 -9.52 -8.22
C LEU A 57 13.34 -9.35 -9.08
N ALA A 58 13.75 -8.11 -9.39
CA ALA A 58 14.97 -7.84 -10.13
C ALA A 58 16.22 -8.16 -9.29
N SER A 59 16.14 -8.00 -7.98
CA SER A 59 17.22 -8.33 -7.05
C SER A 59 17.51 -9.83 -6.96
N ASP A 60 16.54 -10.67 -7.30
CA ASP A 60 16.63 -12.14 -7.33
C ASP A 60 17.02 -12.71 -8.71
N ARG A 61 17.32 -11.84 -9.70
CA ARG A 61 17.75 -12.29 -11.03
C ARG A 61 19.24 -12.57 -11.08
N ASP A 62 19.59 -13.84 -11.27
CA ASP A 62 20.95 -14.26 -11.61
C ASP A 62 21.38 -13.64 -12.97
N GLY A 63 22.64 -13.19 -13.05
CA GLY A 63 23.20 -12.48 -14.21
C GLY A 63 23.05 -13.25 -15.52
N PHE A 64 23.05 -14.59 -15.45
CA PHE A 64 22.80 -15.46 -16.60
C PHE A 64 21.41 -15.26 -17.21
N THR A 65 20.35 -15.15 -16.39
CA THR A 65 18.97 -15.00 -16.87
C THR A 65 18.73 -13.65 -17.55
N SER A 66 19.38 -12.60 -17.06
CA SER A 66 19.31 -11.27 -17.65
C SER A 66 19.97 -11.21 -19.03
N GLU A 67 21.12 -11.87 -19.20
CA GLU A 67 21.82 -11.88 -20.48
C GLU A 67 21.12 -12.76 -21.54
N ALA A 68 20.59 -13.91 -21.13
CA ALA A 68 19.77 -14.76 -21.99
C ALA A 68 18.49 -14.03 -22.46
N ALA A 69 17.82 -13.29 -21.57
CA ALA A 69 16.65 -12.50 -21.91
C ALA A 69 17.00 -11.36 -22.89
N ARG A 70 18.13 -10.67 -22.68
CA ARG A 70 18.60 -9.61 -23.57
C ARG A 70 18.89 -10.12 -24.99
N SER A 71 19.57 -11.25 -25.11
CA SER A 71 19.85 -11.89 -26.40
C SER A 71 18.56 -12.29 -27.13
N THR A 72 17.57 -12.82 -26.39
CA THR A 72 16.27 -13.21 -26.96
C THR A 72 15.50 -11.98 -27.47
N LEU A 73 15.41 -10.92 -26.65
CA LEU A 73 14.67 -9.71 -27.02
C LEU A 73 15.28 -8.94 -28.20
N THR A 74 16.61 -9.02 -28.37
CA THR A 74 17.30 -8.38 -29.50
C THR A 74 17.08 -9.13 -30.82
N ASN A 75 16.79 -10.43 -30.74
CA ASN A 75 16.53 -11.29 -31.91
C ASN A 75 15.05 -11.43 -32.26
N SER A 76 14.15 -10.84 -31.46
CA SER A 76 12.72 -10.81 -31.77
C SER A 76 12.37 -9.58 -32.59
N GLU A 77 11.83 -9.79 -33.79
CA GLU A 77 11.20 -8.75 -34.59
C GLU A 77 9.85 -8.39 -33.95
N TRP A 78 9.63 -7.10 -33.70
CA TRP A 78 8.37 -6.54 -33.20
C TRP A 78 7.40 -6.23 -34.33
#